data_AF-A0A4W6DQ30-F1
#
_entry.id   AF-A0A4W6DQ30-F1
#
_cell.length_a   1.000
_cell.length_b   1.000
_cell.length_c   1.000
_cell.angle_alpha   90.00
_cell.angle_beta   90.00
_cell.angle_gamma   90.00
#
_symmetry.space_group_name_H-M   'P 1'
#
loop_
_entity.id
_entity.type
_entity.pdbx_description
1 polymer ?
#
loop_
_entity_poly.entity_id
_entity_poly.type
_entity_poly.pdbx_seq_one_letter_code
_entity_poly.pdbx_strand_id
1 'polypeptide(L)'
;MGRLGFSTTESARLLLLSVCGVLVLSVVLAEQEGENLSGLSNNPDKAIFAVRENGTTCLMVEFAVKFLVPYDVLALNGIDLITEQASFTLPRGAEIEGKCGTTESEIHITWKNNAYTLRIYFSKEFRDKGIEVWKISKVQFVYDTSETSHFINAYNRESPVEPVYSSNSAHFHPACFDRN
;
A
#
# COMPACT_ATOMS: atom_id res chain seq x y z
N MET A 1 -31.68 12.28 64.95
CA MET A 1 -31.63 12.90 63.61
C MET A 1 -30.18 12.86 63.14
N GLY A 2 -29.76 12.25 62.03
CA GLY A 2 -30.42 11.41 61.03
C GLY A 2 -29.38 10.41 60.48
N ARG A 3 -29.84 9.21 60.10
CA ARG A 3 -29.02 8.20 59.43
C ARG A 3 -28.86 8.60 57.97
N LEU A 4 -27.64 8.85 57.49
CA LEU A 4 -27.36 8.87 56.06
C LEU A 4 -27.28 7.42 55.58
N GLY A 5 -28.36 6.95 54.95
CA GLY A 5 -28.35 5.71 54.20
C GLY A 5 -27.56 5.92 52.92
N PHE A 6 -26.39 5.30 52.83
CA PHE A 6 -25.62 5.24 51.58
C PHE A 6 -26.28 4.19 50.69
N SER A 7 -26.97 4.66 49.64
CA SER A 7 -27.68 3.81 48.67
C SER A 7 -26.66 2.99 47.88
N THR A 8 -26.74 1.65 47.98
CA THR A 8 -25.87 0.67 47.32
C THR A 8 -26.01 0.60 45.79
N THR A 9 -26.77 1.52 45.18
CA THR A 9 -27.08 1.52 43.74
C THR A 9 -26.15 2.39 42.90
N GLU A 10 -25.42 3.35 43.48
CA GLU A 10 -24.49 4.21 42.73
C GLU A 10 -23.14 3.53 42.45
N SER A 11 -22.68 2.68 43.37
CA SER A 11 -21.39 2.00 43.24
C SER A 11 -21.38 0.93 42.13
N ALA A 12 -22.53 0.27 41.91
CA ALA A 12 -22.68 -0.70 40.82
C ALA A 12 -22.68 -0.04 39.43
N ARG A 13 -23.21 1.18 39.29
CA ARG A 13 -23.21 1.93 38.03
C ARG A 13 -21.82 2.41 37.63
N LEU A 14 -21.02 2.85 38.60
CA LEU A 14 -19.62 3.25 38.39
C LEU A 14 -18.74 2.07 37.99
N LEU A 15 -18.95 0.89 38.60
CA LEU A 15 -18.25 -0.34 38.22
C LEU A 15 -18.67 -0.82 36.81
N LEU A 16 -19.95 -0.75 36.46
CA LEU A 16 -20.43 -1.11 35.12
C LEU A 16 -19.91 -0.16 34.03
N LEU A 17 -19.85 1.15 34.31
CA LEU A 17 -19.27 2.14 33.39
C LEU A 17 -17.75 1.99 33.25
N SER A 18 -17.05 1.65 34.34
CA SER A 18 -15.61 1.38 34.33
C SER A 18 -15.28 0.10 33.56
N VAL A 19 -16.06 -0.98 33.73
CA VAL A 19 -15.87 -2.23 32.99
C VAL A 19 -16.22 -2.07 31.50
N CYS A 20 -17.24 -1.28 31.14
CA CYS A 20 -17.52 -0.93 29.74
C CYS A 20 -16.42 -0.06 29.12
N GLY A 21 -15.88 0.92 29.85
CA GLY A 21 -14.81 1.79 29.36
C GLY A 21 -13.51 1.05 29.06
N VAL A 22 -13.21 -0.02 29.81
CA VAL A 22 -12.03 -0.88 29.58
C VAL A 22 -12.28 -1.89 28.45
N LEU A 23 -13.52 -2.40 28.31
CA LEU A 23 -13.87 -3.34 27.23
C LEU A 23 -13.90 -2.68 25.84
N VAL A 24 -14.16 -1.38 25.75
CA VAL A 24 -14.15 -0.65 24.46
C VAL A 24 -12.73 -0.30 23.98
N LEU A 25 -11.72 -0.38 24.85
CA LEU A 25 -10.31 -0.15 24.45
C LEU A 25 -9.63 -1.36 23.81
N SER A 26 -10.31 -2.50 23.74
CA SER A 26 -9.76 -3.75 23.17
C SER A 26 -10.09 -3.93 21.68
N VAL A 27 -10.45 -2.86 20.97
CA VAL A 27 -10.38 -2.87 19.50
C VAL A 27 -8.90 -2.99 19.16
N VAL A 28 -8.46 -4.23 19.03
CA VAL A 28 -7.20 -4.61 18.42
C VAL A 28 -7.20 -3.97 17.05
N LEU A 29 -6.54 -2.81 16.95
CA LEU A 29 -5.95 -2.34 15.72
C LEU A 29 -4.98 -3.47 15.35
N ALA A 30 -5.46 -4.40 14.53
CA ALA A 30 -4.59 -5.36 13.89
C ALA A 30 -3.65 -4.52 13.03
N GLU A 31 -2.44 -4.27 13.53
CA GLU A 31 -1.39 -3.67 12.74
C GLU A 31 -1.18 -4.57 11.53
N GLN A 32 -1.43 -4.00 10.36
CA GLN A 32 -1.19 -4.66 9.12
C GLN A 32 0.29 -4.55 8.81
N GLU A 33 1.01 -5.65 8.98
CA GLU A 33 2.45 -5.69 8.78
C GLU A 33 2.74 -6.21 7.36
N GLY A 34 3.17 -5.31 6.48
CA GLY A 34 3.74 -5.68 5.18
C GLY A 34 5.21 -6.06 5.37
N GLU A 35 5.59 -7.26 4.93
CA GLU A 35 6.96 -7.74 5.07
C GLU A 35 7.68 -7.77 3.73
N ASN A 36 8.91 -7.27 3.74
CA ASN A 36 9.79 -7.31 2.59
C ASN A 36 10.64 -8.59 2.62
N LEU A 37 10.21 -9.58 1.84
CA LEU A 37 10.87 -10.89 1.74
C LEU A 37 11.86 -10.96 0.57
N SER A 38 12.31 -9.82 0.04
CA SER A 38 13.22 -9.76 -1.11
C SER A 38 14.51 -10.56 -0.92
N GLY A 39 14.96 -10.73 0.33
CA GLY A 39 16.10 -11.59 0.68
C GLY A 39 15.92 -13.07 0.32
N LEU A 40 14.69 -13.54 0.10
CA LEU A 40 14.37 -14.91 -0.31
C LEU A 40 14.39 -15.11 -1.83
N SER A 41 14.38 -14.05 -2.64
CA SER A 41 14.44 -14.21 -4.10
C SER A 41 15.87 -14.50 -4.55
N ASN A 42 16.04 -15.58 -5.31
CA ASN A 42 17.31 -15.94 -5.95
C ASN A 42 17.70 -15.00 -7.10
N ASN A 43 16.80 -14.08 -7.50
CA ASN A 43 17.06 -13.10 -8.54
C ASN A 43 17.24 -11.71 -7.91
N PRO A 44 18.41 -11.05 -8.06
CA PRO A 44 18.71 -9.75 -7.45
C PRO A 44 17.75 -8.63 -7.87
N ASP A 45 17.16 -8.73 -9.05
CA ASP A 45 16.27 -7.72 -9.63
C ASP A 45 14.82 -7.88 -9.19
N LYS A 46 14.45 -9.06 -8.67
CA LYS A 46 13.11 -9.33 -8.15
C LYS A 46 13.04 -9.07 -6.66
N ALA A 47 11.89 -8.59 -6.23
CA ALA A 47 11.52 -8.42 -4.85
C ALA A 47 10.26 -9.25 -4.56
N ILE A 48 10.17 -9.79 -3.33
CA ILE A 48 9.00 -10.52 -2.85
C ILE A 48 8.35 -9.64 -1.79
N PHE A 49 7.10 -9.30 -2.03
CA PHE A 49 6.28 -8.49 -1.14
C PHE A 49 5.12 -9.34 -0.62
N ALA A 50 4.93 -9.32 0.69
CA ALA A 50 3.87 -10.06 1.35
C ALA A 50 3.03 -9.14 2.22
N VAL A 51 1.71 -9.28 2.11
CA VAL A 51 0.74 -8.63 2.99
C VAL A 51 0.25 -9.68 3.98
N ARG A 52 0.35 -9.37 5.28
CA ARG A 52 -0.19 -10.21 6.36
C ARG A 52 -1.43 -9.57 6.97
N GLU A 53 -2.43 -10.40 7.22
CA GLU A 53 -3.60 -10.03 8.00
C GLU A 53 -3.74 -11.02 9.15
N ASN A 54 -3.76 -10.54 10.40
CA ASN A 54 -3.78 -11.37 11.61
C ASN A 54 -2.64 -12.42 11.63
N GLY A 55 -1.42 -12.00 11.25
CA GLY A 55 -0.24 -12.88 11.19
C GLY A 55 -0.20 -13.86 10.02
N THR A 56 -1.27 -13.96 9.22
CA THR A 56 -1.37 -14.86 8.07
C THR A 56 -1.08 -14.12 6.78
N THR A 57 -0.13 -14.61 5.99
CA THR A 57 0.11 -14.09 4.63
C THR A 57 -1.11 -14.35 3.76
N CYS A 58 -1.69 -13.29 3.21
CA CYS A 58 -2.92 -13.37 2.41
C CYS A 58 -2.73 -12.91 0.96
N LEU A 59 -1.65 -12.17 0.69
CA LEU A 59 -1.23 -11.79 -0.65
C LEU A 59 0.30 -11.84 -0.68
N MET A 60 0.86 -12.54 -1.66
CA MET A 60 2.30 -12.56 -1.92
C MET A 60 2.54 -12.35 -3.40
N VAL A 61 3.43 -11.42 -3.72
CA VAL A 61 3.79 -11.08 -5.10
C VAL A 61 5.30 -11.03 -5.24
N GLU A 62 5.81 -11.65 -6.29
CA GLU A 62 7.21 -11.55 -6.69
C GLU A 62 7.28 -10.82 -8.03
N PHE A 63 7.98 -9.69 -8.09
CA PHE A 63 8.16 -8.96 -9.34
C PHE A 63 9.38 -8.02 -9.33
N ALA A 64 9.72 -7.54 -10.52
CA ALA A 64 10.73 -6.52 -10.77
C ALA A 64 10.09 -5.43 -11.63
N VAL A 65 10.23 -4.16 -11.24
CA VAL A 65 9.71 -3.02 -12.01
C VAL A 65 10.79 -1.96 -12.17
N LYS A 66 10.89 -1.44 -13.40
CA LYS A 66 11.68 -0.27 -13.76
C LYS A 66 10.74 0.80 -14.27
N PHE A 67 10.83 1.99 -13.69
CA PHE A 67 10.04 3.15 -14.07
C PHE A 67 10.85 4.02 -15.04
N LEU A 68 10.16 4.56 -16.04
CA LEU A 68 10.67 5.54 -17.01
C LEU A 68 9.67 6.68 -17.04
N VAL A 69 9.98 7.76 -16.32
CA VAL A 69 9.07 8.89 -16.13
C VAL A 69 9.61 10.09 -16.90
N PRO A 70 8.97 10.50 -18.00
CA PRO A 70 9.30 11.78 -18.64
C PRO A 70 8.86 12.93 -17.74
N TYR A 71 9.68 13.96 -17.62
CA TYR A 71 9.37 15.18 -16.87
C TYR A 71 9.94 16.40 -17.58
N ASP A 72 9.27 17.55 -17.45
CA ASP A 72 9.71 18.78 -18.11
C ASP A 72 10.68 19.56 -17.21
N VAL A 73 11.67 20.19 -17.84
CA VAL A 73 12.67 21.06 -17.22
C VAL A 73 12.70 22.38 -17.98
N LEU A 74 12.83 23.50 -17.25
CA LEU A 74 13.05 24.80 -17.88
C LEU A 74 14.45 24.87 -18.49
N ALA A 75 14.51 25.17 -19.78
CA ALA A 75 15.77 25.44 -20.46
C ALA A 75 16.47 26.68 -19.86
N LEU A 76 17.77 26.83 -20.15
CA LEU A 76 18.60 27.94 -19.65
C LEU A 76 18.07 29.32 -20.05
N ASN A 77 17.23 29.42 -21.09
CA ASN A 77 16.59 30.67 -21.51
C ASN A 77 15.36 31.05 -20.67
N GLY A 78 14.90 30.18 -19.77
CA GLY A 78 13.78 30.42 -18.86
C GLY A 78 12.39 30.41 -19.51
N ILE A 79 12.27 30.04 -20.78
CA ILE A 79 11.01 30.07 -21.53
C ILE A 79 10.64 28.72 -22.16
N ASP A 80 11.63 27.97 -22.62
CA ASP A 80 11.39 26.68 -23.28
C ASP A 80 11.37 25.55 -22.25
N LEU A 81 10.54 24.54 -22.52
CA LEU A 81 10.53 23.29 -21.77
C LEU A 81 11.25 22.21 -22.57
N ILE A 82 12.14 21.50 -21.88
CA ILE A 82 12.84 20.32 -22.39
C ILE A 82 12.33 19.13 -21.58
N THR A 83 11.93 18.06 -22.26
CA THR A 83 11.54 16.82 -21.59
C THR A 83 12.78 15.99 -21.31
N GLU A 84 13.04 15.76 -20.02
CA GLU A 84 14.03 14.84 -19.51
C GLU A 84 13.36 13.52 -19.10
N GLN A 85 14.16 12.48 -18.83
CA GLN A 85 13.63 11.18 -18.41
C GLN A 85 14.28 10.72 -17.11
N ALA A 86 13.46 10.52 -16.08
CA ALA A 86 13.88 9.87 -14.84
C ALA A 86 13.76 8.36 -15.00
N SER A 87 14.78 7.63 -14.57
CA SER A 87 14.73 6.17 -14.49
C SER A 87 15.14 5.69 -13.10
N PHE A 88 14.32 4.81 -12.54
CA PHE A 88 14.59 4.19 -11.25
C PHE A 88 13.93 2.82 -11.18
N THR A 89 14.49 1.95 -10.34
CA THR A 89 14.00 0.61 -10.08
C THR A 89 13.36 0.54 -8.71
N LEU A 90 12.38 -0.34 -8.54
CA LEU A 90 11.77 -0.56 -7.23
C LEU A 90 12.82 -1.10 -6.24
N PRO A 91 13.10 -0.40 -5.12
CA PRO A 91 14.11 -0.86 -4.18
C PRO A 91 13.60 -2.03 -3.33
N ARG A 92 14.53 -2.94 -2.99
CA ARG A 92 14.27 -4.06 -2.07
C ARG A 92 13.96 -3.64 -0.64
N GLY A 93 14.13 -2.37 -0.26
CA GLY A 93 13.83 -1.84 1.07
C GLY A 93 12.56 -1.00 1.11
N ALA A 94 11.70 -1.09 0.10
CA ALA A 94 10.44 -0.36 0.08
C ALA A 94 9.50 -0.84 1.20
N GLU A 95 8.77 0.12 1.77
CA GLU A 95 7.70 -0.08 2.74
C GLU A 95 6.48 -0.65 2.02
N ILE A 96 5.75 -1.53 2.71
CA ILE A 96 4.66 -2.30 2.12
C ILE A 96 3.44 -2.15 3.01
N GLU A 97 2.33 -1.80 2.38
CA GLU A 97 1.00 -1.87 2.93
C GLU A 97 0.10 -2.59 1.92
N GLY A 98 -1.09 -2.98 2.31
CA GLY A 98 -2.04 -3.58 1.37
C GLY A 98 -3.37 -3.81 2.04
N LYS A 99 -4.26 -4.59 1.43
CA LYS A 99 -5.44 -5.20 2.07
C LYS A 99 -5.81 -6.46 1.32
N CYS A 100 -6.31 -7.44 2.05
CA CYS A 100 -6.81 -8.68 1.47
C CYS A 100 -8.33 -8.74 1.65
N GLY A 101 -9.04 -9.01 0.57
CA GLY A 101 -10.48 -9.19 0.55
C GLY A 101 -10.87 -10.47 -0.17
N THR A 102 -12.14 -10.83 -0.08
CA THR A 102 -12.66 -12.06 -0.71
C THR A 102 -12.78 -11.94 -2.22
N THR A 103 -12.99 -10.72 -2.72
CA THR A 103 -13.16 -10.40 -4.15
C THR A 103 -12.15 -9.39 -4.67
N GLU A 104 -11.60 -8.55 -3.80
CA GLU A 104 -10.65 -7.48 -4.16
C GLU A 104 -9.49 -7.50 -3.18
N SER A 105 -8.29 -7.15 -3.64
CA SER A 105 -7.11 -7.02 -2.79
C SER A 105 -6.20 -5.94 -3.35
N GLU A 106 -5.42 -5.29 -2.50
CA GLU A 106 -4.52 -4.20 -2.89
C GLU A 106 -3.17 -4.35 -2.22
N ILE A 107 -2.12 -3.89 -2.90
CA ILE A 107 -0.78 -3.73 -2.34
C ILE A 107 -0.25 -2.35 -2.73
N HIS A 108 0.24 -1.62 -1.73
CA HIS A 108 0.87 -0.32 -1.85
C HIS A 108 2.32 -0.46 -1.43
N ILE A 109 3.23 -0.05 -2.31
CA ILE A 109 4.66 -0.13 -2.09
C ILE A 109 5.21 1.27 -2.17
N THR A 110 5.80 1.74 -1.08
CA THR A 110 6.22 3.12 -0.89
C THR A 110 7.71 3.18 -0.58
N TRP A 111 8.42 4.14 -1.15
CA TRP A 111 9.85 4.30 -0.86
C TRP A 111 10.27 5.77 -0.93
N LYS A 112 11.48 6.05 -0.42
CA LYS A 112 12.11 7.38 -0.42
C LYS A 112 11.21 8.42 0.26
N ASN A 113 10.96 8.26 1.56
CA ASN A 113 10.17 9.20 2.36
C ASN A 113 8.79 9.53 1.74
N ASN A 114 8.11 8.52 1.18
CA ASN A 114 6.82 8.65 0.51
C ASN A 114 6.81 9.48 -0.79
N ALA A 115 7.98 9.78 -1.36
CA ALA A 115 8.07 10.44 -2.66
C ALA A 115 7.61 9.55 -3.82
N TYR A 116 7.60 8.23 -3.64
CA TYR A 116 7.15 7.26 -4.64
C TYR A 116 6.22 6.22 -4.05
N THR A 117 5.12 5.95 -4.73
CA THR A 117 4.14 4.93 -4.34
C THR A 117 3.65 4.15 -5.56
N LEU A 118 3.90 2.84 -5.59
CA LEU A 118 3.28 1.92 -6.54
C LEU A 118 2.06 1.27 -5.87
N ARG A 119 0.89 1.38 -6.50
CA ARG A 119 -0.35 0.74 -6.05
C ARG A 119 -0.79 -0.27 -7.09
N ILE A 120 -1.00 -1.51 -6.67
CA ILE A 120 -1.50 -2.58 -7.52
C ILE A 120 -2.78 -3.11 -6.88
N TYR A 121 -3.84 -3.15 -7.68
CA TYR A 121 -5.16 -3.63 -7.30
C TYR A 121 -5.44 -4.94 -8.02
N PHE A 122 -6.01 -5.89 -7.29
CA PHE A 122 -6.39 -7.21 -7.76
C PHE A 122 -7.88 -7.42 -7.59
N SER A 123 -8.50 -8.07 -8.57
CA SER A 123 -9.90 -8.48 -8.53
C SER A 123 -10.02 -9.98 -8.85
N LYS A 124 -10.86 -10.66 -8.09
CA LYS A 124 -11.29 -12.03 -8.36
C LYS A 124 -12.35 -12.01 -9.45
N GLU A 125 -12.12 -12.74 -10.52
CA GLU A 125 -13.07 -12.95 -11.60
C GLU A 125 -13.47 -14.43 -11.69
N PHE A 126 -14.72 -14.67 -12.06
CA PHE A 126 -15.20 -16.02 -12.36
C PHE A 126 -15.14 -16.24 -13.87
N ARG A 127 -14.34 -17.21 -14.30
CA ARG A 127 -14.40 -17.68 -15.69
C ARG A 127 -15.61 -18.58 -15.89
N ASP A 128 -15.99 -18.72 -17.16
CA ASP A 128 -16.98 -19.73 -17.57
C ASP A 128 -16.58 -21.09 -16.98
N LYS A 129 -17.55 -21.75 -16.31
CA LYS A 129 -17.39 -22.97 -15.49
C LYS A 129 -17.01 -22.75 -14.01
N GLY A 130 -17.12 -21.53 -13.48
CA GLY A 130 -17.01 -21.27 -12.03
C GLY A 130 -15.57 -21.32 -11.49
N ILE A 131 -14.58 -21.18 -12.37
CA ILE A 131 -13.16 -21.14 -11.98
C ILE A 131 -12.84 -19.72 -11.50
N GLU A 132 -12.43 -19.61 -10.24
CA GLU A 132 -11.95 -18.36 -9.66
C GLU A 132 -10.54 -18.04 -10.15
N VAL A 133 -10.36 -16.84 -10.70
CA VAL A 133 -9.06 -16.35 -11.17
C VAL A 133 -8.85 -14.93 -10.67
N TRP A 134 -7.73 -14.70 -9.99
CA TRP A 134 -7.30 -13.36 -9.62
C TRP A 134 -6.62 -12.67 -10.81
N LYS A 135 -7.00 -11.42 -11.07
CA LYS A 135 -6.40 -10.56 -12.09
C LYS A 135 -6.00 -9.23 -11.49
N ILE A 136 -5.07 -8.54 -12.15
CA ILE A 136 -4.78 -7.15 -11.85
C ILE A 136 -5.86 -6.30 -12.49
N SER A 137 -6.58 -5.54 -11.66
CA SER A 137 -7.61 -4.63 -12.12
C SER A 137 -7.06 -3.25 -12.42
N LYS A 138 -6.03 -2.81 -11.68
CA LYS A 138 -5.46 -1.47 -11.81
C LYS A 138 -4.02 -1.41 -11.30
N VAL A 139 -3.19 -0.62 -11.98
CA VAL A 139 -1.85 -0.25 -11.51
C VAL A 139 -1.77 1.27 -11.50
N GLN A 140 -1.29 1.87 -10.41
CA GLN A 140 -1.04 3.31 -10.31
C GLN A 140 0.36 3.54 -9.77
N PHE A 141 1.08 4.49 -10.36
CA PHE A 141 2.38 4.90 -9.88
C PHE A 141 2.39 6.38 -9.55
N VAL A 142 2.36 6.73 -8.27
CA VAL A 142 2.38 8.11 -7.78
C VAL A 142 3.83 8.48 -7.50
N TYR A 143 4.23 9.69 -7.91
CA TYR A 143 5.57 10.21 -7.69
C TYR A 143 5.54 11.70 -7.39
N ASP A 144 6.51 12.15 -6.60
CA ASP A 144 6.75 13.55 -6.27
C ASP A 144 7.94 14.08 -7.07
N THR A 145 7.69 15.03 -7.97
CA THR A 145 8.72 15.69 -8.79
C THR A 145 9.53 16.72 -8.02
N SER A 146 9.17 17.05 -6.78
CA SER A 146 10.02 17.82 -5.87
C SER A 146 11.18 17.00 -5.29
N GLU A 147 11.14 15.66 -5.41
CA GLU A 147 12.26 14.79 -5.06
C GLU A 147 13.42 14.92 -6.06
N THR A 148 14.46 15.64 -5.63
CA THR A 148 15.56 16.07 -6.49
C THR A 148 16.58 15.00 -6.85
N SER A 149 16.54 13.80 -6.24
CA SER A 149 17.50 12.74 -6.62
C SER A 149 17.27 12.18 -8.01
N HIS A 150 16.04 12.24 -8.53
CA HIS A 150 15.68 11.77 -9.87
C HIS A 150 15.09 12.87 -10.77
N PHE A 151 14.47 13.89 -10.18
CA PHE A 151 13.82 14.98 -10.90
C PHE A 151 14.60 16.27 -10.72
N ILE A 152 15.67 16.42 -11.51
CA ILE A 152 16.56 17.57 -11.40
C ILE A 152 15.91 18.76 -12.08
N ASN A 153 15.63 19.83 -11.33
CA ASN A 153 14.99 21.05 -11.83
C ASN A 153 13.63 20.79 -12.53
N ALA A 154 12.87 19.79 -12.07
CA ALA A 154 11.58 19.50 -12.64
C ALA A 154 10.63 20.70 -12.54
N TYR A 155 9.99 21.00 -13.66
CA TYR A 155 9.06 22.07 -13.82
C TYR A 155 7.63 21.53 -13.75
N ASN A 156 6.95 21.81 -12.64
CA ASN A 156 5.53 21.47 -12.48
C ASN A 156 4.67 22.67 -12.89
N ARG A 157 3.96 22.54 -14.02
CA ARG A 157 2.76 23.36 -14.26
C ARG A 157 1.66 22.73 -13.41
N GLU A 158 1.20 23.38 -12.35
CA GLU A 158 0.18 22.83 -11.44
C GLU A 158 -0.97 22.12 -12.20
N SER A 159 -0.94 20.79 -12.19
CA SER A 159 -2.02 19.86 -12.50
C SER A 159 -1.57 18.46 -12.04
N PRO A 160 -2.42 17.65 -11.38
CA PRO A 160 -2.04 16.32 -10.94
C PRO A 160 -1.69 15.48 -12.17
N VAL A 161 -0.43 15.05 -12.28
CA VAL A 161 -0.01 14.20 -13.39
C VAL A 161 -0.71 12.85 -13.24
N GLU A 162 -1.59 12.52 -14.17
CA GLU A 162 -2.11 11.16 -14.30
C GLU A 162 -0.93 10.21 -14.56
N PRO A 163 -0.82 9.09 -13.81
CA PRO A 163 0.28 8.17 -14.01
C PRO A 163 0.11 7.43 -15.34
N VAL A 164 0.87 7.83 -16.35
CA VAL A 164 1.03 7.08 -17.59
C VAL A 164 2.12 6.04 -17.38
N TYR A 165 1.73 4.81 -17.04
CA TYR A 165 2.38 3.60 -17.56
C TYR A 165 1.49 2.38 -17.29
N SER A 166 0.91 1.82 -18.35
CA SER A 166 0.32 0.48 -18.36
C SER A 166 1.28 -0.43 -19.13
N SER A 167 2.15 -1.14 -18.42
CA SER A 167 2.91 -2.25 -19.03
C SER A 167 2.14 -3.54 -18.83
N ASN A 168 1.57 -4.08 -19.91
CA ASN A 168 0.84 -5.36 -19.96
C ASN A 168 1.77 -6.59 -19.92
N SER A 169 2.81 -6.59 -19.09
CA SER A 169 3.61 -7.80 -18.85
C SER A 169 4.33 -7.68 -17.52
N ALA A 170 3.55 -7.87 -16.46
CA ALA A 170 4.10 -8.39 -15.24
C ALA A 170 3.51 -9.78 -15.06
N HIS A 171 4.38 -10.79 -15.23
CA HIS A 171 4.05 -12.19 -14.97
C HIS A 171 4.05 -12.38 -13.45
N PHE A 172 2.94 -12.02 -12.81
CA PHE A 172 2.72 -12.35 -11.41
C PHE A 172 2.27 -13.79 -11.33
N HIS A 173 3.02 -14.62 -10.59
CA HIS A 173 2.50 -15.86 -10.05
C HIS A 173 1.92 -15.52 -8.69
N PRO A 174 0.59 -15.32 -8.54
CA PRO A 174 0.00 -15.17 -7.21
C PRO A 174 0.18 -16.50 -6.49
N ALA A 175 1.15 -16.57 -5.59
CA ALA A 175 1.32 -17.70 -4.70
C ALA A 175 0.57 -17.39 -3.40
N CYS A 176 -0.48 -18.19 -3.17
CA CYS A 176 -1.28 -18.31 -1.96
C CYS A 176 -2.31 -17.17 -1.69
N PHE A 177 -3.42 -17.22 -2.43
CA PHE A 177 -4.74 -16.76 -1.99
C PHE A 177 -5.57 -17.98 -1.55
N ASP A 178 -5.20 -18.66 -0.46
CA ASP A 178 -6.07 -19.68 0.14
C ASP A 178 -6.57 -19.16 1.48
N ARG A 179 -7.75 -18.52 1.45
CA ARG A 179 -8.60 -18.37 2.63
C ARG A 179 -9.76 -19.33 2.46
N ASN A 180 -9.60 -20.53 3.02
CA ASN A 180 -10.66 -21.53 3.14
C ASN A 180 -11.55 -21.18 4.33
#